data_AF-A0A1Y1WJB5-F1
#
_entry.id   AF-A0A1Y1WJB5-F1
#
_cell.length_a   1.000
_cell.length_b   1.000
_cell.length_c   1.000
_cell.angle_alpha   90.00
_cell.angle_beta   90.00
_cell.angle_gamma   90.00
#
_symmetry.space_group_name_H-M   'P 1'
#
loop_
_entity.id
_entity.type
_entity.pdbx_description
1 polymer ?
#
loop_
_entity_poly.entity_id
_entity_poly.type
_entity_poly.pdbx_seq_one_letter_code
_entity_poly.pdbx_strand_id
1 'polypeptide(L)'
;MVSSPVKSPSPPSTTAPLPGNPQQWTVDDVCRWAQTLPLIADISAVFKEHAVDGHVLVNYVTNTVLADELGVSAFGTRVHILEAIETLRWNSGLCAKQGKADSRSVSHTPETEGSAKEHSDGESPKPASKRSASRIADAEKKRQKRAELKKNPVLYAEYLQKERERNARRRARLRAERGRSDGSQDAGRPAYVPYAAQEHKRAASTSSSLSLSPSLPSHSPSLAAAYIQPLQPPVHNLRQGPEPEAEPGHQQTAQV
;
A
#
# COMPACT_ATOMS: atom_id res chain seq x y z
N MET A 1 3.15 -51.31 43.96
CA MET A 1 3.67 -50.27 43.04
C MET A 1 2.50 -49.39 42.68
N VAL A 2 2.43 -48.20 43.28
CA VAL A 2 1.26 -47.32 43.24
C VAL A 2 1.49 -46.28 42.14
N SER A 3 0.81 -46.44 41.00
CA SER A 3 0.86 -45.49 39.90
C SER A 3 0.15 -44.19 40.31
N SER A 4 0.93 -43.13 40.53
CA SER A 4 0.40 -41.80 40.80
C SER A 4 -0.29 -41.24 39.55
N PRO A 5 -1.51 -40.69 39.65
CA PRO A 5 -2.17 -40.04 38.54
C PRO A 5 -1.43 -38.75 38.18
N VAL A 6 -0.88 -38.71 36.97
CA VAL A 6 -0.34 -37.50 36.34
C VAL A 6 -1.46 -36.46 36.28
N LYS A 7 -1.24 -35.37 37.02
CA LYS A 7 -2.12 -34.20 37.08
C LYS A 7 -2.14 -33.55 35.69
N SER A 8 -3.14 -33.91 34.87
CA SER A 8 -3.37 -33.31 33.56
C SER A 8 -3.40 -31.77 33.70
N PRO A 9 -2.54 -31.03 33.00
CA PRO A 9 -2.60 -29.58 32.99
C PRO A 9 -3.93 -29.16 32.35
N SER A 10 -4.84 -28.62 33.16
CA SER A 10 -6.08 -28.04 32.69
C SER A 10 -5.76 -26.90 31.72
N PRO A 11 -6.37 -26.83 30.52
CA PRO A 11 -6.14 -25.74 29.60
C PRO A 11 -6.59 -24.42 30.27
N PRO A 12 -5.76 -23.37 30.27
CA PRO A 12 -6.15 -22.07 30.78
C PRO A 12 -7.16 -21.44 29.82
N SER A 13 -8.46 -21.69 30.04
CA SER A 13 -9.57 -21.02 29.34
C SER A 13 -9.76 -19.58 29.81
N THR A 14 -8.66 -18.83 29.95
CA THR A 14 -8.70 -17.42 30.36
C THR A 14 -8.82 -16.57 29.13
N THR A 15 -10.05 -16.16 28.81
CA THR A 15 -10.42 -15.16 27.81
C THR A 15 -9.95 -13.77 28.24
N ALA A 16 -8.64 -13.61 28.49
CA ALA A 16 -8.05 -12.32 28.78
C ALA A 16 -8.18 -11.42 27.54
N PRO A 17 -8.53 -10.14 27.69
CA PRO A 17 -8.54 -9.20 26.57
C PRO A 17 -7.16 -9.16 25.90
N LEU A 18 -7.15 -9.02 24.57
CA LEU A 18 -5.90 -8.94 23.80
C LEU A 18 -5.14 -7.65 24.18
N PRO A 19 -3.80 -7.69 24.21
CA PRO A 19 -3.00 -6.49 24.45
C PRO A 19 -3.28 -5.41 23.40
N GLY A 20 -3.23 -4.12 23.77
CA GLY A 20 -3.59 -3.03 22.85
C GLY A 20 -2.61 -2.85 21.67
N ASN A 21 -1.34 -3.20 21.86
CA ASN A 21 -0.32 -3.06 20.81
C ASN A 21 0.01 -4.42 20.17
N PRO A 22 -0.30 -4.64 18.89
CA PRO A 22 -0.12 -5.91 18.22
C PRO A 22 1.35 -6.26 17.98
N GLN A 23 2.28 -5.31 18.02
CA GLN A 23 3.71 -5.62 17.95
C GLN A 23 4.24 -6.34 19.20
N GLN A 24 3.50 -6.29 20.32
CA GLN A 24 3.86 -6.93 21.58
C GLN A 24 3.10 -8.24 21.80
N TRP A 25 2.30 -8.68 20.83
CA TRP A 25 1.54 -9.91 20.94
C TRP A 25 2.45 -11.13 20.96
N THR A 26 2.18 -12.03 21.90
CA THR A 26 2.76 -13.37 21.91
C THR A 26 2.14 -14.24 20.81
N VAL A 27 2.74 -15.39 20.53
CA VAL A 27 2.19 -16.37 19.58
C VAL A 27 0.75 -16.78 19.96
N ASP A 28 0.47 -16.96 21.25
CA ASP A 28 -0.88 -17.31 21.71
C ASP A 28 -1.87 -16.14 21.54
N ASP A 29 -1.43 -14.89 21.68
CA ASP A 29 -2.26 -13.71 21.38
C ASP A 29 -2.61 -13.64 19.89
N VAL A 30 -1.63 -13.90 19.01
CA VAL A 30 -1.84 -13.97 17.55
C VAL A 30 -2.83 -15.08 17.20
N CYS A 31 -2.70 -16.26 17.80
CA CYS A 31 -3.64 -17.37 17.59
C CYS A 31 -5.05 -17.01 18.04
N ARG A 32 -5.20 -16.39 19.22
CA ARG A 32 -6.50 -15.93 19.73
C ARG A 32 -7.12 -14.88 18.82
N TRP A 33 -6.33 -13.92 18.35
CA TRP A 33 -6.78 -12.94 17.37
C TRP A 33 -7.25 -13.60 16.06
N ALA A 34 -6.47 -14.53 15.51
CA ALA A 34 -6.84 -15.24 14.28
C ALA A 34 -8.15 -16.03 14.44
N GLN A 35 -8.40 -16.63 15.61
CA GLN A 35 -9.65 -17.34 15.92
C GLN A 35 -10.88 -16.42 16.01
N THR A 36 -10.70 -15.12 16.24
CA THR A 36 -11.83 -14.16 16.18
C THR A 36 -12.35 -13.93 14.77
N LEU A 37 -11.59 -14.36 13.75
CA LEU A 37 -11.87 -14.10 12.34
C LEU A 37 -12.21 -15.42 11.63
N PRO A 38 -13.46 -15.62 11.18
CA PRO A 38 -13.93 -16.94 10.70
C PRO A 38 -13.20 -17.43 9.45
N LEU A 39 -12.69 -16.52 8.61
CA LEU A 39 -11.99 -16.86 7.36
C LEU A 39 -10.53 -17.28 7.56
N ILE A 40 -9.94 -17.01 8.73
CA ILE A 40 -8.54 -17.31 9.03
C ILE A 40 -8.37 -18.16 10.30
N ALA A 41 -9.47 -18.61 10.90
CA ALA A 41 -9.44 -19.41 12.13
C ALA A 41 -8.58 -20.67 11.96
N ASP A 42 -8.67 -21.33 10.80
CA ASP A 42 -7.91 -22.54 10.47
C ASP A 42 -6.40 -22.31 10.37
N ILE A 43 -5.98 -21.07 10.08
CA ILE A 43 -4.56 -20.68 9.94
C ILE A 43 -3.90 -20.45 11.31
N SER A 44 -4.68 -20.37 12.39
CA SER A 44 -4.13 -20.19 13.74
C SER A 44 -3.14 -21.29 14.15
N ALA A 45 -3.37 -22.53 13.70
CA ALA A 45 -2.45 -23.65 13.92
C ALA A 45 -1.11 -23.42 13.21
N VAL A 46 -1.13 -22.91 11.98
CA VAL A 46 0.05 -22.59 11.18
C VAL A 46 0.86 -21.47 11.84
N PHE A 47 0.19 -20.40 12.31
CA PHE A 47 0.89 -19.34 13.06
C PHE A 47 1.56 -19.87 14.34
N LYS A 48 0.92 -20.81 15.03
CA LYS A 48 1.50 -21.45 16.21
C LYS A 48 2.71 -22.32 15.87
N GLU A 49 2.61 -23.14 14.82
CA GLU A 49 3.66 -24.03 14.34
C GLU A 49 4.93 -23.27 13.92
N HIS A 50 4.74 -22.15 13.22
CA HIS A 50 5.85 -21.28 12.78
C HIS A 50 6.25 -20.21 13.81
N ALA A 51 5.73 -20.29 15.05
CA ALA A 51 6.00 -19.33 16.13
C ALA A 51 5.86 -17.85 15.72
N VAL A 52 4.80 -17.54 14.95
CA VAL A 52 4.52 -16.20 14.47
C VAL A 52 4.00 -15.34 15.62
N ASP A 53 4.87 -14.47 16.15
CA ASP A 53 4.51 -13.47 17.12
C ASP A 53 3.94 -12.20 16.47
N GLY A 54 3.52 -11.25 17.30
CA GLY A 54 2.94 -9.99 16.84
C GLY A 54 3.90 -9.12 16.02
N HIS A 55 5.19 -9.16 16.33
CA HIS A 55 6.20 -8.39 15.60
C HIS A 55 6.41 -8.95 14.20
N VAL A 56 6.50 -10.27 14.07
CA VAL A 56 6.60 -10.98 12.79
C VAL A 56 5.34 -10.77 11.96
N LEU A 57 4.17 -10.96 12.57
CA LEU A 57 2.86 -10.80 11.93
C LEU A 57 2.69 -9.44 11.25
N VAL A 58 3.05 -8.35 11.95
CA VAL A 58 2.79 -7.00 11.48
C VAL A 58 3.82 -6.50 10.46
N ASN A 59 5.09 -6.90 10.60
CA ASN A 59 6.19 -6.30 9.83
C ASN A 59 6.72 -7.18 8.70
N TYR A 60 6.63 -8.51 8.83
CA TYR A 60 7.32 -9.45 7.93
C TYR A 60 6.38 -10.36 7.15
N VAL A 61 5.13 -10.52 7.60
CA VAL A 61 4.15 -11.30 6.85
C VAL A 61 3.79 -10.56 5.56
N THR A 62 4.15 -11.19 4.44
CA THR A 62 3.89 -10.74 3.07
C THR A 62 3.26 -11.87 2.27
N ASN A 63 2.78 -11.58 1.06
CA ASN A 63 2.16 -12.61 0.20
C ASN A 63 3.11 -13.80 -0.07
N THR A 64 4.40 -13.52 -0.33
CA THR A 64 5.42 -14.56 -0.57
C THR A 64 5.66 -15.39 0.67
N VAL A 65 5.81 -14.76 1.85
CA VAL A 65 5.98 -15.50 3.13
C VAL A 65 4.78 -16.40 3.42
N LEU A 66 3.56 -15.92 3.16
CA LEU A 66 2.36 -16.74 3.32
C LEU A 66 2.33 -17.95 2.38
N ALA A 67 2.78 -17.78 1.13
CA ALA A 67 2.74 -18.85 0.14
C ALA A 67 3.89 -19.86 0.32
N ASP A 68 5.11 -19.35 0.44
CA ASP A 68 6.34 -20.13 0.35
C ASP A 68 6.75 -20.71 1.72
N GLU A 69 6.63 -19.92 2.79
CA GLU A 69 7.11 -20.30 4.13
C GLU A 69 6.00 -20.91 5.00
N LEU A 70 4.79 -20.33 4.95
CA LEU A 70 3.64 -20.77 5.76
C LEU A 70 2.73 -21.77 5.03
N GLY A 71 3.03 -22.09 3.76
CA GLY A 71 2.29 -23.09 2.99
C GLY A 71 0.83 -22.73 2.67
N VAL A 72 0.42 -21.46 2.79
CA VAL A 72 -0.94 -21.01 2.49
C VAL A 72 -1.12 -20.90 0.97
N SER A 73 -1.39 -22.02 0.31
CA SER A 73 -1.48 -22.13 -1.15
C SER A 73 -2.68 -21.40 -1.77
N ALA A 74 -3.79 -21.31 -1.03
CA ALA A 74 -5.02 -20.64 -1.48
C ALA A 74 -4.85 -19.12 -1.51
N PHE A 75 -4.90 -18.53 -2.72
CA PHE A 75 -4.74 -17.08 -2.90
C PHE A 75 -5.77 -16.25 -2.12
N GLY A 76 -7.05 -16.64 -2.14
CA GLY A 76 -8.11 -15.93 -1.41
C GLY A 76 -7.84 -15.86 0.09
N THR A 77 -7.39 -16.95 0.69
CA THR A 77 -7.01 -17.00 2.12
C THR A 77 -5.85 -16.05 2.40
N ARG A 78 -4.82 -16.01 1.54
CA ARG A 78 -3.70 -15.05 1.69
C ARG A 78 -4.17 -13.61 1.64
N VAL A 79 -5.08 -13.27 0.73
CA VAL A 79 -5.66 -11.91 0.64
C VAL A 79 -6.40 -11.56 1.93
N HIS A 80 -7.26 -12.45 2.44
CA HIS A 80 -8.00 -12.20 3.69
C HIS A 80 -7.08 -12.03 4.90
N ILE A 81 -5.98 -12.79 4.99
CA ILE A 81 -4.99 -12.60 6.05
C ILE A 81 -4.35 -11.20 5.95
N LEU A 82 -3.91 -10.79 4.75
CA LEU A 82 -3.28 -9.48 4.56
C LEU A 82 -4.23 -8.32 4.86
N GLU A 83 -5.50 -8.42 4.47
CA GLU A 83 -6.55 -7.44 4.80
C GLU A 83 -6.82 -7.37 6.31
N ALA A 84 -6.82 -8.52 6.99
CA ALA A 84 -6.98 -8.59 8.43
C ALA A 84 -5.78 -7.95 9.16
N ILE A 85 -4.55 -8.20 8.71
CA ILE A 85 -3.33 -7.57 9.25
C ILE A 85 -3.36 -6.06 8.99
N GLU A 86 -3.80 -5.62 7.81
CA GLU A 86 -3.93 -4.19 7.51
C GLU A 86 -4.93 -3.53 8.48
N THR A 87 -6.11 -4.11 8.65
CA THR A 87 -7.14 -3.64 9.60
C THR A 87 -6.59 -3.56 11.03
N LEU A 88 -5.81 -4.56 11.44
CA LEU A 88 -5.15 -4.57 12.74
C LEU A 88 -4.19 -3.39 12.91
N ARG A 89 -3.40 -3.05 11.88
CA ARG A 89 -2.48 -1.90 11.90
C ARG A 89 -3.19 -0.56 12.02
N TRP A 90 -4.35 -0.44 11.38
CA TRP A 90 -5.20 0.76 11.49
C TRP A 90 -5.74 0.94 12.90
N ASN A 91 -6.25 -0.14 13.51
CA ASN A 91 -6.84 -0.10 14.85
C ASN A 91 -5.81 0.24 15.94
N SER A 92 -4.56 -0.15 15.75
CA SER A 92 -3.49 0.09 16.72
C SER A 92 -2.69 1.38 16.50
N GLY A 93 -3.09 2.22 15.53
CA GLY A 93 -2.43 3.50 15.24
C GLY A 93 -1.02 3.36 14.65
N LEU A 94 -0.63 2.16 14.20
CA LEU A 94 0.70 1.87 13.65
C LEU A 94 0.90 2.48 12.25
N CYS A 95 -0.17 2.89 11.58
CA CYS A 95 -0.12 3.44 10.22
C CYS A 95 0.39 4.91 10.14
N ALA A 96 0.59 5.60 11.27
CA ALA A 96 0.76 7.06 11.26
C ALA A 96 2.18 7.60 11.01
N LYS A 97 3.25 6.78 10.95
CA LYS A 97 4.64 7.32 11.05
C LYS A 97 5.71 6.89 10.03
N GLN A 98 5.45 6.00 9.07
CA GLN A 98 6.51 5.56 8.15
C GLN A 98 6.81 6.51 6.96
N GLY A 99 6.19 7.70 6.91
CA GLY A 99 6.24 8.57 5.72
C GLY A 99 7.11 9.83 5.78
N LYS A 100 7.96 10.06 6.80
CA LYS A 100 8.62 11.38 6.92
C LYS A 100 10.03 11.40 7.55
N ALA A 101 10.90 10.45 7.20
CA ALA A 101 12.29 10.44 7.67
C ALA A 101 13.37 10.70 6.60
N ASP A 102 13.04 10.74 5.30
CA ASP A 102 14.05 11.00 4.23
C ASP A 102 13.77 12.27 3.41
N SER A 103 13.21 13.30 4.05
CA SER A 103 13.53 14.68 3.65
C SER A 103 14.54 15.25 4.65
N ARG A 104 15.72 14.63 4.68
CA ARG A 104 16.94 15.23 5.21
C ARG A 104 17.22 16.45 4.35
N SER A 105 16.62 17.57 4.74
CA SER A 105 17.15 18.90 4.49
C SER A 105 18.57 18.87 5.03
N VAL A 106 19.53 18.60 4.15
CA VAL A 106 20.94 18.88 4.37
C VAL A 106 21.04 20.40 4.49
N SER A 107 20.86 20.90 5.70
CA SER A 107 21.42 22.17 6.12
C SER A 107 22.93 21.97 6.15
N HIS A 108 23.58 22.17 4.99
CA HIS A 108 24.97 22.57 4.97
C HIS A 108 25.05 23.88 5.74
N THR A 109 25.51 23.81 6.99
CA THR A 109 26.21 24.89 7.66
C THR A 109 27.56 25.04 6.95
N PRO A 110 27.83 26.15 6.25
CA PRO A 110 29.21 26.49 5.95
C PRO A 110 29.84 26.96 7.25
N GLU A 111 30.78 26.18 7.77
CA GLU A 111 31.81 26.72 8.66
C GLU A 111 32.66 27.67 7.82
N THR A 112 32.23 28.93 7.74
CA THR A 112 33.08 30.04 7.33
C THR A 112 33.56 30.69 8.61
N GLU A 113 34.67 30.18 9.13
CA GLU A 113 35.47 30.92 10.09
C GLU A 113 36.01 32.19 9.43
N GLY A 114 35.83 33.32 10.11
CA GLY A 114 36.64 34.51 9.92
C GLY A 114 36.30 35.37 8.71
N SER A 115 35.51 36.42 8.92
CA SER A 115 36.03 37.80 8.85
C SER A 115 34.87 38.78 8.84
N ALA A 116 34.89 39.66 9.84
CA ALA A 116 33.97 40.75 10.04
C ALA A 116 33.80 41.61 8.77
N LYS A 117 32.54 41.89 8.44
CA LYS A 117 32.10 43.20 7.93
C LYS A 117 30.60 43.34 8.18
N GLU A 118 30.29 44.18 9.16
CA GLU A 118 28.96 44.71 9.41
C GLU A 118 28.39 45.31 8.13
N HIS A 119 27.22 44.81 7.70
CA HIS A 119 26.31 45.57 6.87
C HIS A 119 24.90 45.37 7.44
N SER A 120 24.48 46.36 8.22
CA SER A 120 23.13 46.53 8.74
C SER A 120 22.23 47.02 7.60
N ASP A 121 21.44 46.12 7.02
CA ASP A 121 20.24 46.50 6.27
C ASP A 121 19.05 45.70 6.80
N GLY A 122 18.13 46.42 7.43
CA GLY A 122 16.92 45.88 8.03
C GLY A 122 15.94 45.38 6.98
N GLU A 123 15.96 44.07 6.69
CA GLU A 123 14.93 43.45 5.87
C GLU A 123 13.74 43.02 6.74
N SER A 124 12.67 43.80 6.64
CA SER A 124 11.37 43.53 7.26
C SER A 124 10.83 42.13 6.89
N PRO A 125 10.28 41.37 7.85
CA PRO A 125 9.66 40.07 7.59
C PRO A 125 8.45 40.23 6.66
N LYS A 126 8.60 39.84 5.39
CA LYS A 126 7.51 39.81 4.42
C LYS A 126 6.44 38.80 4.87
N PRO A 127 5.13 39.13 4.79
CA PRO A 127 4.06 38.35 5.39
C PRO A 127 3.83 37.02 4.65
N ALA A 128 4.13 35.90 5.32
CA ALA A 128 3.91 34.54 4.83
C ALA A 128 2.43 34.19 4.52
N SER A 129 1.49 35.05 4.90
CA SER A 129 0.03 34.87 4.76
C SER A 129 -0.47 34.88 3.30
N LYS A 130 0.18 35.59 2.37
CA LYS A 130 -0.34 35.70 0.99
C LYS A 130 -0.14 34.43 0.13
N ARG A 131 0.83 33.56 0.48
CA ARG A 131 1.10 32.32 -0.28
C ARG A 131 0.16 31.17 0.07
N SER A 132 -0.37 31.12 1.28
CA SER A 132 -1.33 30.07 1.69
C SER A 132 -2.71 30.30 1.05
N ALA A 133 -3.18 31.55 1.01
CA ALA A 133 -4.46 31.90 0.40
C ALA A 133 -4.53 31.54 -1.09
N SER A 134 -3.46 31.77 -1.84
CA SER A 134 -3.39 31.43 -3.28
C SER A 134 -3.47 29.91 -3.53
N ARG A 135 -2.88 29.09 -2.64
CA ARG A 135 -2.93 27.62 -2.75
C ARG A 135 -4.33 27.08 -2.46
N ILE A 136 -5.04 27.68 -1.51
CA ILE A 136 -6.41 27.29 -1.15
C ILE A 136 -7.37 27.59 -2.32
N ALA A 137 -7.27 28.78 -2.91
CA ALA A 137 -8.11 29.16 -4.06
C ALA A 137 -7.88 28.27 -5.29
N ASP A 138 -6.62 27.88 -5.57
CA ASP A 138 -6.31 26.96 -6.69
C ASP A 138 -6.86 25.54 -6.42
N ALA A 139 -6.76 25.07 -5.18
CA ALA A 139 -7.31 23.78 -4.78
C ALA A 139 -8.85 23.72 -4.92
N GLU A 140 -9.53 24.78 -4.49
CA GLU A 140 -10.99 24.93 -4.60
C GLU A 140 -11.44 24.93 -6.08
N LYS A 141 -10.77 25.73 -6.92
CA LYS A 141 -11.04 25.81 -8.36
C LYS A 141 -10.83 24.45 -9.04
N LYS A 142 -9.81 23.68 -8.60
CA LYS A 142 -9.56 22.32 -9.09
C LYS A 142 -10.65 21.34 -8.64
N ARG A 143 -11.22 21.51 -7.44
CA ARG A 143 -12.33 20.70 -6.92
C ARG A 143 -13.61 20.94 -7.71
N GLN A 144 -13.97 22.20 -7.95
CA GLN A 144 -15.14 22.59 -8.73
C GLN A 144 -15.04 22.08 -10.18
N LYS A 145 -13.89 22.25 -10.83
CA LYS A 145 -13.67 21.75 -12.19
C LYS A 145 -13.82 20.23 -12.29
N ARG A 146 -13.36 19.48 -11.29
CA ARG A 146 -13.55 18.01 -11.23
C ARG A 146 -15.02 17.64 -11.06
N ALA A 147 -15.78 18.38 -10.24
CA ALA A 147 -17.21 18.16 -10.05
C ALA A 147 -18.01 18.45 -11.33
N GLU A 148 -17.65 19.51 -12.06
CA GLU A 148 -18.27 19.88 -13.34
C GLU A 148 -17.94 18.88 -14.44
N LEU A 149 -16.68 18.47 -14.57
CA LEU A 149 -16.27 17.45 -15.54
C LEU A 149 -16.95 16.10 -15.28
N LYS A 150 -17.26 15.77 -14.02
CA LYS A 150 -17.99 14.54 -13.68
C LYS A 150 -19.41 14.50 -14.25
N LYS A 151 -20.00 15.64 -14.61
CA LYS A 151 -21.31 15.72 -15.27
C LYS A 151 -21.27 15.27 -16.74
N ASN A 152 -20.10 15.34 -17.38
CA ASN A 152 -19.91 15.01 -18.80
C ASN A 152 -18.75 14.02 -18.98
N PRO A 153 -19.02 12.71 -19.12
CA PRO A 153 -17.98 11.68 -19.10
C PRO A 153 -16.94 11.83 -20.22
N VAL A 154 -17.34 12.35 -21.39
CA VAL A 154 -16.45 12.62 -22.53
C VAL A 154 -15.44 13.71 -22.21
N LEU A 155 -15.89 14.84 -21.65
CA LEU A 155 -15.00 15.93 -21.24
C LEU A 155 -14.06 15.50 -20.10
N TYR A 156 -14.54 14.63 -19.20
CA TYR A 156 -13.69 14.07 -18.14
C TYR A 156 -12.57 13.18 -18.69
N ALA A 157 -12.86 12.35 -19.69
CA ALA A 157 -11.87 11.52 -20.36
C ALA A 157 -10.79 12.36 -21.06
N GLU A 158 -11.20 13.39 -21.80
CA GLU A 158 -10.29 14.33 -22.46
C GLU A 158 -9.40 15.08 -21.44
N TYR A 159 -10.00 15.53 -20.33
CA TYR A 159 -9.25 16.15 -19.23
C TYR A 159 -8.18 15.22 -18.65
N LEU A 160 -8.52 13.96 -18.38
CA LEU A 160 -7.56 12.97 -17.86
C LEU A 160 -6.43 12.70 -18.85
N GLN A 161 -6.74 12.61 -20.15
CA GLN A 161 -5.73 12.44 -21.20
C GLN A 161 -4.75 13.61 -21.23
N LYS A 162 -5.26 14.85 -21.20
CA LYS A 162 -4.45 16.08 -21.17
C LYS A 162 -3.59 16.18 -19.91
N GLU A 163 -4.10 15.74 -18.76
CA GLU A 163 -3.35 15.71 -17.51
C GLU A 163 -2.23 14.65 -17.53
N ARG A 164 -2.48 13.46 -18.11
CA ARG A 164 -1.44 12.45 -18.35
C ARG A 164 -0.34 12.97 -19.26
N GLU A 165 -0.68 13.67 -20.35
CA GLU A 165 0.28 14.25 -21.28
C GLU A 165 1.17 15.31 -20.60
N ARG A 166 0.58 16.20 -19.77
CA ARG A 166 1.35 17.17 -18.96
C ARG A 166 2.33 16.48 -18.02
N ASN A 167 1.91 15.41 -17.35
CA ASN A 167 2.79 14.64 -16.47
C ASN A 167 3.89 13.91 -17.25
N ALA A 168 3.58 13.36 -18.43
CA ALA A 168 4.57 12.77 -19.32
C ALA A 168 5.61 13.80 -19.78
N ARG A 169 5.18 15.00 -20.17
CA ARG A 169 6.07 16.12 -20.53
C ARG A 169 6.96 16.55 -19.36
N ARG A 170 6.41 16.66 -18.14
CA ARG A 170 7.22 16.95 -16.93
C ARG A 170 8.28 15.88 -16.67
N ARG A 171 7.91 14.60 -16.77
CA ARG A 171 8.87 13.48 -16.63
C ARG A 171 9.93 13.50 -17.73
N ALA A 172 9.56 13.78 -18.98
CA ALA A 172 10.50 13.91 -20.08
C ALA A 172 11.48 15.07 -19.86
N ARG A 173 10.99 16.23 -19.40
CA ARG A 173 11.83 17.38 -19.06
C ARG A 173 12.82 17.08 -17.94
N LEU A 174 12.37 16.45 -16.86
CA LEU A 174 13.25 16.06 -15.75
C LEU A 174 14.31 15.04 -16.19
N ARG A 175 13.97 14.10 -17.09
CA ARG A 175 14.96 13.18 -17.68
C ARG A 175 15.98 13.91 -18.55
N ALA A 176 15.54 14.87 -19.36
CA ALA A 176 16.44 15.67 -20.20
C ALA A 176 17.38 16.56 -19.38
N GLU A 177 16.89 17.15 -18.29
CA GLU A 177 17.70 17.94 -17.36
C GLU A 177 18.73 17.06 -16.63
N ARG A 178 18.33 15.87 -16.14
CA ARG A 178 19.24 14.92 -15.48
C ARG A 178 20.31 14.34 -16.42
N GLY A 179 19.96 14.07 -17.68
CA GLY A 179 20.90 13.56 -18.68
C GLY A 179 21.96 14.59 -19.10
N ARG A 180 21.71 15.89 -18.94
CA ARG A 180 22.71 16.94 -19.17
C ARG A 180 23.68 17.12 -18.01
N SER A 181 23.24 16.86 -16.78
CA SER A 181 24.08 17.06 -15.59
C SER A 181 25.06 15.92 -15.30
N ASP A 182 24.79 14.70 -15.79
CA ASP A 182 25.58 13.49 -15.48
C ASP A 182 26.66 13.18 -16.54
N GLY A 183 26.68 13.91 -17.67
CA GLY A 183 27.58 13.64 -18.80
C GLY A 183 28.93 14.37 -18.79
N SER A 184 29.30 15.09 -17.72
CA SER A 184 30.45 16.02 -17.75
C SER A 184 31.59 15.71 -16.77
N GLN A 185 31.54 14.66 -15.94
CA GLN A 185 32.62 14.40 -14.97
C GLN A 185 33.17 12.97 -14.91
N ASP A 186 32.72 12.02 -15.73
CA ASP A 186 33.32 10.67 -15.73
C ASP A 186 33.80 10.23 -17.12
N ALA A 187 34.66 11.04 -17.72
CA ALA A 187 35.49 10.63 -18.85
C ALA A 187 36.76 9.84 -18.41
N GLY A 188 36.81 9.38 -17.15
CA GLY A 188 38.02 8.82 -16.54
C GLY A 188 37.88 7.40 -15.98
N ARG A 189 36.68 6.82 -15.90
CA ARG A 189 36.52 5.46 -15.37
C ARG A 189 36.56 4.44 -16.52
N PRO A 190 37.65 3.67 -16.66
CA PRO A 190 37.74 2.63 -17.69
C PRO A 190 36.59 1.64 -17.47
N ALA A 191 35.89 1.33 -18.56
CA ALA A 191 34.85 0.31 -18.59
C ALA A 191 35.43 -0.99 -18.01
N TYR A 192 34.95 -1.40 -16.84
CA TYR A 192 35.23 -2.72 -16.30
C TYR A 192 34.60 -3.73 -17.25
N VAL A 193 35.44 -4.29 -18.13
CA VAL A 193 35.07 -5.38 -19.03
C VAL A 193 34.91 -6.62 -18.15
N PRO A 194 33.71 -7.20 -17.99
CA PRO A 194 33.58 -8.46 -17.29
C PRO A 194 34.36 -9.53 -18.07
N TYR A 195 35.44 -9.99 -17.45
CA TYR A 195 36.32 -11.05 -17.94
C TYR A 195 35.59 -12.39 -17.81
N ALA A 196 34.70 -12.69 -18.75
CA ALA A 196 34.01 -13.96 -18.84
C ALA A 196 33.74 -14.34 -20.29
N ALA A 197 34.81 -14.64 -21.03
CA ALA A 197 34.71 -15.37 -22.30
C ALA A 197 36.06 -16.01 -22.64
N GLN A 198 36.35 -17.13 -21.98
CA GLN A 198 37.37 -18.06 -22.44
C GLN A 198 36.73 -19.44 -22.60
N GLU A 199 36.78 -19.94 -23.85
CA GLU A 199 36.55 -21.33 -24.28
C GLU A 199 35.14 -21.89 -24.03
N HIS A 200 34.37 -22.30 -25.05
CA HIS A 200 34.68 -23.45 -25.89
C HIS A 200 34.17 -23.29 -27.33
N LYS A 201 35.08 -23.47 -28.28
CA LYS A 201 34.78 -23.94 -29.63
C LYS A 201 34.59 -25.46 -29.58
N ARG A 202 33.41 -25.94 -29.97
CA ARG A 202 33.12 -27.26 -30.59
C ARG A 202 31.67 -27.17 -31.06
N ALA A 203 31.45 -26.92 -32.35
CA ALA A 203 31.34 -27.92 -33.42
C ALA A 203 29.94 -28.56 -33.49
N ALA A 204 29.52 -28.79 -34.74
CA ALA A 204 28.39 -29.59 -35.21
C ALA A 204 27.04 -28.87 -35.38
N SER A 205 26.85 -28.39 -36.60
CA SER A 205 25.65 -28.58 -37.43
C SER A 205 24.85 -29.82 -37.04
N THR A 206 23.56 -29.69 -36.76
CA THR A 206 22.56 -30.69 -37.16
C THR A 206 21.19 -30.01 -37.29
N SER A 207 20.78 -29.82 -38.53
CA SER A 207 19.40 -29.65 -38.95
C SER A 207 18.57 -30.88 -38.56
N SER A 208 17.47 -30.69 -37.83
CA SER A 208 16.35 -31.64 -37.84
C SER A 208 15.08 -30.92 -37.40
N SER A 209 14.22 -30.68 -38.39
CA SER A 209 12.81 -30.42 -38.24
C SER A 209 12.14 -31.62 -37.56
N LEU A 210 11.44 -31.39 -36.45
CA LEU A 210 10.35 -32.26 -36.04
C LEU A 210 9.18 -31.39 -35.59
N SER A 211 8.17 -31.37 -36.45
CA SER A 211 6.82 -30.93 -36.17
C SER A 211 6.20 -31.86 -35.12
N LEU A 212 5.99 -31.34 -33.91
CA LEU A 212 5.17 -31.99 -32.89
C LEU A 212 3.81 -31.29 -32.86
N SER A 213 2.85 -31.93 -33.52
CA SER A 213 1.43 -31.62 -33.42
C SER A 213 0.94 -31.87 -31.98
N PRO A 214 0.33 -30.89 -31.29
CA PRO A 214 -0.40 -31.18 -30.07
C PRO A 214 -1.78 -31.77 -30.43
N SER A 215 -1.97 -33.06 -30.17
CA SER A 215 -3.27 -33.71 -30.19
C SER A 215 -4.14 -33.18 -29.05
N LEU A 216 -5.16 -32.41 -29.39
CA LEU A 216 -6.20 -31.93 -28.48
C LEU A 216 -7.01 -33.12 -27.93
N PRO A 217 -7.16 -33.28 -26.60
CA PRO A 217 -8.17 -34.17 -26.05
C PRO A 217 -9.57 -33.57 -26.28
N SER A 218 -10.32 -34.21 -27.18
CA SER A 218 -11.75 -34.02 -27.40
C SER A 218 -12.52 -34.54 -26.19
N HIS A 219 -12.72 -33.70 -25.17
CA HIS A 219 -13.70 -33.94 -24.13
C HIS A 219 -14.96 -33.14 -24.43
N SER A 220 -15.99 -33.85 -24.89
CA SER A 220 -17.35 -33.37 -25.02
C SER A 220 -17.87 -32.89 -23.66
N PRO A 221 -18.25 -31.61 -23.50
CA PRO A 221 -18.95 -31.18 -22.30
C PRO A 221 -20.38 -31.75 -22.35
N SER A 222 -20.64 -32.70 -21.44
CA SER A 222 -22.00 -33.14 -21.13
C SER A 222 -22.79 -31.93 -20.62
N LEU A 223 -23.80 -31.51 -21.39
CA LEU A 223 -24.75 -30.46 -21.03
C LEU A 223 -25.62 -30.95 -19.87
N ALA A 224 -25.07 -30.95 -18.65
CA ALA A 224 -25.87 -30.93 -17.46
C ALA A 224 -26.46 -29.53 -17.34
N ALA A 225 -27.75 -29.42 -17.69
CA ALA A 225 -28.55 -28.23 -17.51
C ALA A 225 -28.58 -27.83 -16.03
N ALA A 226 -27.62 -27.01 -15.61
CA ALA A 226 -27.69 -26.29 -14.36
C ALA A 226 -28.80 -25.26 -14.52
N TYR A 227 -29.95 -25.52 -13.88
CA TYR A 227 -31.00 -24.55 -13.63
C TYR A 227 -30.37 -23.32 -12.98
N ILE A 228 -30.16 -22.26 -13.77
CA ILE A 228 -29.77 -20.95 -13.27
C ILE A 228 -30.99 -20.40 -12.53
N GLN A 229 -30.96 -20.49 -11.21
CA GLN A 229 -31.92 -19.82 -10.35
C GLN A 229 -31.75 -18.31 -10.57
N PRO A 230 -32.80 -17.57 -10.96
CA PRO A 230 -32.69 -16.12 -11.11
C PRO A 230 -32.40 -15.52 -9.73
N LEU A 231 -31.19 -14.96 -9.58
CA LEU A 231 -30.78 -14.17 -8.43
C LEU A 231 -31.80 -13.05 -8.24
N GLN A 232 -32.60 -13.15 -7.18
CA GLN A 232 -33.45 -12.04 -6.75
C GLN A 232 -32.55 -10.85 -6.40
N PRO A 233 -32.85 -9.65 -6.91
CA PRO A 233 -32.09 -8.46 -6.54
C PRO A 233 -32.24 -8.21 -5.04
N PRO A 234 -31.16 -7.86 -4.34
CA PRO A 234 -31.22 -7.54 -2.92
C PRO A 234 -32.17 -6.37 -2.68
N VAL A 235 -33.14 -6.57 -1.79
CA VAL A 235 -34.02 -5.52 -1.28
C VAL A 235 -33.16 -4.42 -0.68
N HIS A 236 -33.11 -3.28 -1.37
CA HIS A 236 -32.52 -2.06 -0.83
C HIS A 236 -33.32 -1.64 0.40
N ASN A 237 -32.78 -1.91 1.58
CA ASN A 237 -33.18 -1.23 2.80
C ASN A 237 -32.86 0.26 2.62
N LEU A 238 -33.91 1.03 2.28
CA LEU A 238 -33.94 2.47 2.35
C LEU A 238 -33.67 2.86 3.80
N ARG A 239 -32.39 3.07 4.13
CA ARG A 239 -31.96 3.70 5.36
C ARG A 239 -32.49 5.14 5.34
N GLN A 240 -33.61 5.34 6.02
CA GLN A 240 -34.14 6.66 6.36
C GLN A 240 -33.03 7.42 7.09
N GLY A 241 -32.55 8.49 6.46
CA GLY A 241 -31.63 9.43 7.10
C GLY A 241 -32.38 10.26 8.13
N PRO A 242 -31.71 10.71 9.21
CA PRO A 242 -32.30 11.65 10.16
C PRO A 242 -32.60 12.98 9.47
N GLU A 243 -33.81 13.50 9.73
CA GLU A 243 -34.27 14.81 9.28
C GLU A 243 -33.33 15.93 9.74
N PRO A 244 -33.12 16.98 8.92
CA PRO A 244 -32.47 18.20 9.37
C PRO A 244 -33.43 19.00 10.26
N GLU A 245 -33.09 19.12 11.54
CA GLU A 245 -33.75 20.06 12.45
C GLU A 245 -33.64 21.49 11.91
N ALA A 246 -34.78 22.16 11.89
CA ALA A 246 -34.92 23.54 11.47
C ALA A 246 -34.23 24.50 12.45
N GLU A 247 -33.29 25.30 11.94
CA GLU A 247 -32.67 26.43 12.65
C GLU A 247 -33.72 27.49 13.03
N PRO A 248 -33.79 27.93 14.30
CA PRO A 248 -34.63 29.05 14.71
C PRO A 248 -33.99 30.40 14.31
N GLY A 249 -34.83 31.27 13.76
CA GLY A 249 -34.45 32.52 13.10
C GLY A 249 -33.65 33.52 13.95
N HIS A 250 -32.65 34.11 13.29
CA HIS A 250 -32.01 35.34 13.71
C HIS A 250 -32.99 36.52 13.55
N GLN A 251 -33.44 37.09 14.66
CA GLN A 251 -34.10 38.39 14.69
C GLN A 251 -33.03 39.48 14.51
N GLN A 252 -33.20 40.29 13.46
CA GLN A 252 -32.49 41.56 13.29
C GLN A 252 -32.95 42.54 14.37
N THR A 253 -32.03 42.95 15.23
CA THR A 253 -32.17 44.15 16.04
C THR A 253 -31.68 45.34 15.21
N ALA A 254 -32.61 46.18 14.79
CA ALA A 254 -32.31 47.52 14.33
C ALA A 254 -31.97 48.39 15.54
N GLN A 255 -30.82 49.06 15.51
CA GLN A 255 -30.56 50.23 16.35
C GLN A 255 -30.03 51.36 15.47
N VAL A 256 -30.82 52.44 15.50
CA VAL A 256 -30.53 53.89 15.49
C VAL A 256 -29.39 54.39 14.60
#